data_AF-A0A2D7IDJ5-F1
#
_entry.id   AF-A0A2D7IDJ5-F1
#
_cell.length_a   1.000
_cell.length_b   1.000
_cell.length_c   1.000
_cell.angle_alpha   90.00
_cell.angle_beta   90.00
_cell.angle_gamma   90.00
#
_symmetry.space_group_name_H-M   'P 1'
#
loop_
_entity.id
_entity.type
_entity.pdbx_description
1 polymer ?
#
loop_
_entity_poly.entity_id
_entity_poly.type
_entity_poly.pdbx_seq_one_letter_code
_entity_poly.pdbx_strand_id
1 'polypeptide(L)'
;MTATFLQYIAEGRVVRRPGDLQRYTYQEICEKVYLSFLALSLLKNFEQTRGWVKQYAAQTLTYGDFDKVRMTGNDLTNMLAVVDGEQRIIDKLANKGQAMALRQRTNVPTMAVKRYLRTFKDDYTFLTQLERALSIANNDYRNLRRTIADFGTISSSARKVTVTRLLQALRAKLRGTEITKKVEEFSQKQKFELDGVIDAETKPTATGMSADQLNAYRMLVGPENIRRAKIAVELAKQGKGIPAPVASSYLPIMKMIDDIANGGFTYVRLLQSIHARAKK
;
A
#
# COMPACT_ATOMS: atom_id res chain seq x y z
N MET A 1 22.23 22.16 17.40
CA MET A 1 20.84 21.66 17.55
C MET A 1 19.94 21.91 16.32
N THR A 2 20.45 22.30 15.16
CA THR A 2 19.66 22.60 13.95
C THR A 2 19.52 21.43 12.96
N ALA A 3 20.44 20.45 12.99
CA ALA A 3 20.45 19.33 12.06
C ALA A 3 19.27 18.36 12.28
N THR A 4 18.96 18.03 13.53
CA THR A 4 17.92 17.07 13.91
C THR A 4 16.50 17.55 13.59
N PHE A 5 16.22 18.85 13.76
CA PHE A 5 14.92 19.43 13.40
C PHE A 5 14.68 19.47 11.89
N LEU A 6 15.70 19.81 11.10
CA LEU A 6 15.62 19.77 9.64
C LEU A 6 15.46 18.35 9.11
N GLN A 7 16.06 17.36 9.77
CA GLN A 7 15.92 15.94 9.46
C GLN A 7 14.50 15.42 9.76
N TYR A 8 13.93 15.81 10.90
CA TYR A 8 12.55 15.47 11.27
C TYR A 8 11.50 16.09 10.34
N ILE A 9 11.73 17.32 9.85
CA ILE A 9 10.89 17.96 8.82
C ILE A 9 11.14 17.34 7.44
N ALA A 10 12.36 16.87 7.14
CA ALA A 10 12.68 16.18 5.90
C ALA A 10 12.04 14.78 5.80
N GLU A 11 11.87 14.08 6.92
CA GLU A 11 11.20 12.77 6.99
C GLU A 11 9.66 12.85 6.79
N GLY A 12 9.08 14.04 6.82
CA GLY A 12 7.63 14.26 6.71
C GLY A 12 7.09 14.43 5.29
N ARG A 13 7.92 14.43 4.24
CA ARG A 13 7.48 14.73 2.86
C ARG A 13 7.99 13.68 1.88
N VAL A 14 7.18 13.31 0.90
CA VAL A 14 7.55 12.30 -0.12
C VAL A 14 8.60 12.87 -1.07
N VAL A 15 8.40 14.10 -1.52
CA VAL A 15 9.30 14.76 -2.47
C VAL A 15 9.50 16.21 -2.02
N ARG A 16 10.63 16.50 -1.38
CA ARG A 16 10.99 17.87 -0.99
C ARG A 16 12.08 18.44 -1.88
N ARG A 17 13.03 17.59 -2.27
CA ARG A 17 14.14 17.93 -3.16
C ARG A 17 14.22 16.91 -4.29
N PRO A 18 14.75 17.30 -5.46
CA PRO A 18 14.91 16.36 -6.56
C PRO A 18 15.78 15.13 -6.24
N GLY A 19 16.67 15.21 -5.24
CA GLY A 19 17.47 14.07 -4.78
C GLY A 19 16.69 12.99 -4.00
N ASP A 20 15.53 13.35 -3.42
CA ASP A 20 14.69 12.39 -2.68
C ASP A 20 14.06 11.34 -3.62
N LEU A 21 13.93 11.68 -4.90
CA LEU A 21 13.34 10.85 -5.94
C LEU A 21 14.12 9.56 -6.21
N GLN A 22 15.40 9.51 -5.85
CA GLN A 22 16.24 8.32 -6.06
C GLN A 22 15.75 7.10 -5.28
N ARG A 23 14.88 7.30 -4.28
CA ARG A 23 14.31 6.24 -3.43
C ARG A 23 13.02 5.66 -3.99
N TYR A 24 12.44 6.28 -5.01
CA TYR A 24 11.12 5.92 -5.52
C TYR A 24 11.17 5.55 -6.99
N THR A 25 10.35 4.58 -7.34
CA THR A 25 10.01 4.26 -8.72
C THR A 25 8.87 5.14 -9.23
N TYR A 26 8.76 5.28 -10.55
CA TYR A 26 7.65 6.02 -11.17
C TYR A 26 6.28 5.51 -10.74
N GLN A 27 6.11 4.18 -10.67
CA GLN A 27 4.85 3.54 -10.28
C GLN A 27 4.50 3.82 -8.83
N GLU A 28 5.48 3.80 -7.92
CA GLU A 28 5.24 4.13 -6.52
C GLU A 28 4.77 5.58 -6.36
N ILE A 29 5.29 6.51 -7.16
CA ILE A 29 4.80 7.89 -7.16
C ILE A 29 3.38 7.97 -7.71
N CYS A 30 3.05 7.25 -8.79
CA CYS A 30 1.69 7.17 -9.33
C CYS A 30 0.69 6.64 -8.28
N GLU A 31 1.04 5.58 -7.55
CA GLU A 31 0.23 5.04 -6.45
C GLU A 31 0.04 6.06 -5.33
N LYS A 32 1.09 6.77 -4.93
CA LYS A 32 1.04 7.82 -3.91
C LYS A 32 0.16 9.00 -4.33
N VAL A 33 0.22 9.43 -5.59
CA VAL A 33 -0.71 10.43 -6.14
C VAL A 33 -2.14 9.94 -6.02
N TYR A 34 -2.41 8.69 -6.44
CA TYR A 34 -3.76 8.15 -6.41
C TYR A 34 -4.32 8.06 -4.97
N LEU A 35 -3.55 7.55 -4.02
CA LEU A 35 -3.92 7.49 -2.61
C LEU A 35 -4.19 8.88 -2.01
N SER A 36 -3.44 9.90 -2.44
CA SER A 36 -3.70 11.29 -2.03
C SER A 36 -5.08 11.76 -2.48
N PHE A 37 -5.50 11.45 -3.71
CA PHE A 37 -6.84 11.79 -4.19
C PHE A 37 -7.96 11.00 -3.49
N LEU A 38 -7.73 9.72 -3.17
CA LEU A 38 -8.66 8.93 -2.36
C LEU A 38 -8.84 9.55 -0.96
N ALA A 39 -7.76 10.00 -0.33
CA ALA A 39 -7.82 10.68 0.96
C ALA A 39 -8.58 12.02 0.90
N LEU A 40 -8.33 12.84 -0.13
CA LEU A 40 -9.06 14.10 -0.30
C LEU A 40 -10.55 13.87 -0.56
N SER A 41 -10.89 12.86 -1.37
CA SER A 41 -12.28 12.44 -1.63
C SER A 41 -12.97 11.94 -0.36
N LEU A 42 -12.28 11.19 0.50
CA LEU A 42 -12.81 10.82 1.81
C LEU A 42 -13.06 12.05 2.69
N LEU A 43 -12.02 12.88 2.89
CA LEU A 43 -12.04 13.99 3.85
C LEU A 43 -13.04 15.09 3.47
N LYS A 44 -13.38 15.30 2.20
CA LYS A 44 -14.37 16.33 1.82
C LYS A 44 -15.79 16.05 2.33
N ASN A 45 -16.09 14.79 2.65
CA ASN A 45 -17.41 14.37 3.11
C ASN A 45 -17.74 14.85 4.53
N PHE A 46 -16.74 15.31 5.29
CA PHE A 46 -16.92 15.73 6.68
C PHE A 46 -16.71 17.23 6.84
N GLU A 47 -17.60 17.88 7.58
CA GLU A 47 -17.58 19.33 7.76
C GLU A 47 -16.29 19.81 8.43
N GLN A 48 -15.79 19.03 9.40
CA GLN A 48 -14.60 19.39 10.18
C GLN A 48 -13.30 19.39 9.33
N THR A 49 -13.29 18.68 8.20
CA THR A 49 -12.11 18.53 7.33
C THR A 49 -12.28 19.22 5.98
N ARG A 50 -13.50 19.62 5.61
CA ARG A 50 -13.81 20.28 4.33
C ARG A 50 -12.99 21.56 4.10
N GLY A 51 -12.80 22.37 5.14
CA GLY A 51 -11.97 23.59 5.07
C GLY A 51 -10.52 23.29 4.75
N TRP A 52 -9.95 22.28 5.44
CA TRP A 52 -8.58 21.83 5.20
C TRP A 52 -8.40 21.26 3.79
N VAL A 53 -9.35 20.46 3.29
CA VAL A 53 -9.28 19.89 1.93
C VAL A 53 -9.24 20.99 0.86
N LYS A 54 -10.08 22.03 1.00
CA LYS A 54 -10.07 23.18 0.09
C LYS A 54 -8.73 23.94 0.14
N GLN A 55 -8.18 24.16 1.34
CA GLN A 55 -6.90 24.83 1.50
C GLN A 55 -5.75 24.01 0.89
N TYR A 56 -5.69 22.70 1.16
CA TYR A 56 -4.67 21.81 0.61
C TYR A 56 -4.74 21.77 -0.93
N ALA A 57 -5.94 21.70 -1.50
CA ALA A 57 -6.15 21.72 -2.94
C ALA A 57 -5.73 23.06 -3.57
N ALA A 58 -6.06 24.18 -2.93
CA ALA A 58 -5.61 25.50 -3.38
C ALA A 58 -4.07 25.59 -3.36
N GLN A 59 -3.43 25.09 -2.31
CA GLN A 59 -1.96 24.99 -2.24
C GLN A 59 -1.40 24.15 -3.39
N THR A 60 -2.04 23.02 -3.72
CA THR A 60 -1.63 22.16 -4.85
C THR A 60 -1.69 22.90 -6.18
N LEU A 61 -2.65 23.81 -6.35
CA LEU A 61 -2.87 24.56 -7.59
C LEU A 61 -2.11 25.88 -7.67
N THR A 62 -1.40 26.29 -6.60
CA THR A 62 -0.74 27.60 -6.48
C THR A 62 0.11 27.97 -7.69
N TYR A 63 0.84 27.01 -8.26
CA TYR A 63 1.82 27.25 -9.32
C TYR A 63 1.23 27.13 -10.74
N GLY A 64 -0.07 26.85 -10.86
CA GLY A 64 -0.74 26.66 -12.13
C GLY A 64 -0.43 25.30 -12.74
N ASP A 65 0.81 25.07 -13.16
CA ASP A 65 1.29 23.85 -13.80
C ASP A 65 2.15 22.98 -12.88
N PHE A 66 2.21 21.69 -13.20
CA PHE A 66 3.02 20.70 -12.48
C PHE A 66 4.37 20.50 -13.20
N ASP A 67 5.02 21.60 -13.60
CA ASP A 67 6.26 21.58 -14.39
C ASP A 67 7.47 21.05 -13.61
N LYS A 68 7.58 21.43 -12.33
CA LYS A 68 8.76 21.13 -11.49
C LYS A 68 8.44 20.89 -10.03
N VAL A 69 9.35 20.15 -9.38
CA VAL A 69 9.37 19.96 -7.92
C VAL A 69 9.77 21.27 -7.24
N ARG A 70 8.98 21.69 -6.25
CA ARG A 70 9.14 22.97 -5.54
C ARG A 70 9.22 22.74 -4.05
N MET A 71 10.21 23.35 -3.40
CA MET A 71 10.40 23.22 -1.94
C MET A 71 9.19 23.73 -1.13
N THR A 72 8.52 24.75 -1.64
CA THR A 72 7.32 25.37 -1.06
C THR A 72 6.02 24.68 -1.45
N GLY A 73 6.05 23.80 -2.45
CA GLY A 73 4.90 22.98 -2.84
C GLY A 73 4.57 21.94 -1.78
N ASN A 74 3.29 21.59 -1.67
CA ASN A 74 2.87 20.44 -0.88
C ASN A 74 3.23 19.13 -1.59
N ASP A 75 3.15 18.01 -0.85
CA ASP A 75 3.53 16.70 -1.38
C ASP A 75 2.82 16.36 -2.70
N LEU A 76 1.51 16.61 -2.78
CA LEU A 76 0.74 16.31 -3.99
C LEU A 76 1.21 17.13 -5.21
N THR A 77 1.56 18.40 -5.03
CA THR A 77 2.13 19.23 -6.10
C THR A 77 3.39 18.61 -6.66
N ASN A 78 4.31 18.23 -5.77
CA ASN A 78 5.62 17.72 -6.16
C ASN A 78 5.52 16.32 -6.76
N MET A 79 4.62 15.47 -6.26
CA MET A 79 4.36 14.17 -6.86
C MET A 79 3.71 14.29 -8.23
N LEU A 80 2.75 15.21 -8.42
CA LEU A 80 2.17 15.50 -9.75
C LEU A 80 3.23 16.01 -10.73
N ALA A 81 4.20 16.79 -10.27
CA ALA A 81 5.30 17.23 -11.11
C ALA A 81 6.23 16.10 -11.56
N VAL A 82 6.33 15.01 -10.79
CA VAL A 82 7.03 13.80 -11.24
C VAL A 82 6.24 13.07 -12.32
N VAL A 83 4.91 13.01 -12.21
CA VAL A 83 4.08 12.27 -13.17
C VAL A 83 3.92 13.02 -14.50
N ASP A 84 3.67 14.34 -14.46
CA ASP A 84 3.30 15.17 -15.61
C ASP A 84 4.34 16.25 -16.00
N GLY A 85 5.35 16.52 -15.17
CA GLY A 85 6.28 17.65 -15.33
C GLY A 85 7.46 17.44 -16.28
N GLU A 86 8.58 18.14 -16.08
CA GLU A 86 9.72 18.04 -17.00
C GLU A 86 10.38 16.64 -17.01
N GLN A 87 10.85 16.18 -18.18
CA GLN A 87 11.53 14.87 -18.32
C GLN A 87 12.75 14.72 -17.41
N ARG A 88 13.47 15.82 -17.14
CA ARG A 88 14.64 15.86 -16.25
C ARG A 88 14.33 15.44 -14.80
N ILE A 89 13.06 15.43 -14.40
CA ILE A 89 12.62 14.95 -13.08
C ILE A 89 12.66 13.42 -13.05
N ILE A 90 12.32 12.77 -14.16
CA ILE A 90 12.29 11.30 -14.29
C ILE A 90 13.69 10.71 -14.19
N ASP A 91 14.69 11.41 -14.69
CA ASP A 91 16.10 10.98 -14.65
C ASP A 91 16.63 10.81 -13.22
N LYS A 92 15.92 11.36 -12.23
CA LYS A 92 16.26 11.29 -10.80
C LYS A 92 15.58 10.14 -10.06
N LEU A 93 14.67 9.41 -10.71
CA LEU A 93 13.98 8.26 -10.12
C LEU A 93 14.89 7.02 -10.07
N ALA A 94 14.60 6.14 -9.12
CA ALA A 94 15.32 4.86 -8.95
C ALA A 94 15.34 4.02 -10.23
N ASN A 95 14.23 4.02 -10.97
CA ASN A 95 14.03 3.22 -12.18
C ASN A 95 14.00 4.06 -13.46
N LYS A 96 14.84 5.10 -13.58
CA LYS A 96 14.87 6.06 -14.71
C LYS A 96 14.64 5.48 -16.11
N GLY A 97 15.28 4.34 -16.44
CA GLY A 97 15.13 3.69 -17.75
C GLY A 97 13.72 3.17 -18.03
N GLN A 98 13.08 2.53 -17.04
CA GLN A 98 11.69 2.08 -17.16
C GLN A 98 10.71 3.25 -16.99
N ALA A 99 11.04 4.21 -16.12
CA ALA A 99 10.20 5.35 -15.80
C ALA A 99 9.87 6.21 -17.02
N MET A 100 10.83 6.44 -17.93
CA MET A 100 10.55 7.19 -19.17
C MET A 100 9.53 6.48 -20.06
N ALA A 101 9.69 5.18 -20.28
CA ALA A 101 8.77 4.41 -21.10
C ALA A 101 7.36 4.35 -20.50
N LEU A 102 7.26 4.25 -19.17
CA LEU A 102 5.99 4.26 -18.46
C LEU A 102 5.33 5.64 -18.52
N ARG A 103 6.11 6.70 -18.35
CA ARG A 103 5.62 8.07 -18.45
C ARG A 103 5.07 8.37 -19.84
N GLN A 104 5.76 7.97 -20.90
CA GLN A 104 5.27 8.15 -22.27
C GLN A 104 3.92 7.46 -22.53
N ARG A 105 3.61 6.41 -21.77
CA ARG A 105 2.32 5.70 -21.82
C ARG A 105 1.28 6.29 -20.85
N THR A 106 1.71 7.12 -19.90
CA THR A 106 0.89 7.69 -18.83
C THR A 106 0.43 9.08 -19.24
N ASN A 107 -0.80 9.18 -19.75
CA ASN A 107 -1.41 10.48 -20.08
C ASN A 107 -2.24 10.98 -18.91
N VAL A 108 -1.64 11.81 -18.05
CA VAL A 108 -2.34 12.40 -16.90
C VAL A 108 -3.40 13.39 -17.40
N PRO A 109 -4.66 13.29 -16.96
CA PRO A 109 -5.69 14.23 -17.36
C PRO A 109 -5.57 15.52 -16.53
N THR A 110 -4.52 16.32 -16.77
CA THR A 110 -4.14 17.47 -15.95
C THR A 110 -5.25 18.49 -15.80
N MET A 111 -6.04 18.75 -16.84
CA MET A 111 -7.22 19.61 -16.74
C MET A 111 -8.32 19.03 -15.85
N ALA A 112 -8.55 17.71 -15.90
CA ALA A 112 -9.50 17.06 -15.01
C ALA A 112 -9.01 17.10 -13.55
N VAL A 113 -7.71 16.89 -13.31
CA VAL A 113 -7.09 17.03 -11.99
C VAL A 113 -7.29 18.44 -11.44
N LYS A 114 -6.98 19.48 -12.21
CA LYS A 114 -7.17 20.87 -11.77
C LYS A 114 -8.64 21.19 -11.52
N ARG A 115 -9.55 20.75 -12.40
CA ARG A 115 -11.01 20.93 -12.23
C ARG A 115 -11.50 20.23 -10.97
N TYR A 116 -11.06 19.00 -10.73
CA TYR A 116 -11.44 18.25 -9.54
C TYR A 116 -10.97 18.92 -8.26
N LEU A 117 -9.71 19.35 -8.17
CA LEU A 117 -9.18 20.06 -7.00
C LEU A 117 -9.90 21.38 -6.70
N ARG A 118 -10.51 22.02 -7.71
CA ARG A 118 -11.32 23.24 -7.51
C ARG A 118 -12.76 22.94 -7.07
N THR A 119 -13.33 21.84 -7.53
CA THR A 119 -14.79 21.60 -7.43
C THR A 119 -15.15 20.48 -6.46
N PHE A 120 -14.28 19.47 -6.32
CA PHE A 120 -14.53 18.23 -5.59
C PHE A 120 -15.87 17.57 -5.96
N LYS A 121 -16.19 17.57 -7.27
CA LYS A 121 -17.39 16.96 -7.85
C LYS A 121 -17.04 15.68 -8.61
N ASP A 122 -18.04 14.81 -8.74
CA ASP A 122 -18.00 13.59 -9.56
C ASP A 122 -16.85 12.64 -9.23
N ASP A 123 -16.63 12.38 -7.93
CA ASP A 123 -15.51 11.58 -7.42
C ASP A 123 -15.36 10.24 -8.12
N TYR A 124 -16.46 9.51 -8.32
CA TYR A 124 -16.42 8.21 -8.98
C TYR A 124 -15.81 8.32 -10.39
N THR A 125 -16.31 9.28 -11.19
CA THR A 125 -15.86 9.50 -12.57
C THR A 125 -14.41 9.95 -12.61
N PHE A 126 -14.06 10.96 -11.80
CA PHE A 126 -12.71 11.49 -11.73
C PHE A 126 -11.70 10.44 -11.27
N LEU A 127 -11.98 9.76 -10.15
CA LEU A 127 -11.08 8.74 -9.60
C LEU A 127 -10.94 7.55 -10.56
N THR A 128 -11.99 7.15 -11.28
CA THR A 128 -11.90 6.11 -12.32
C THR A 128 -10.99 6.53 -13.47
N GLN A 129 -11.13 7.78 -13.93
CA GLN A 129 -10.28 8.33 -14.99
C GLN A 129 -8.82 8.38 -14.54
N LEU A 130 -8.57 8.84 -13.32
CA LEU A 130 -7.23 8.93 -12.74
C LEU A 130 -6.61 7.55 -12.50
N GLU A 131 -7.38 6.58 -11.98
CA GLU A 131 -6.95 5.18 -11.77
C GLU A 131 -6.40 4.56 -13.05
N ARG A 132 -7.11 4.76 -14.17
CA ARG A 132 -6.70 4.28 -15.49
C ARG A 132 -5.48 5.02 -16.01
N ALA A 133 -5.48 6.35 -15.93
CA ALA A 133 -4.37 7.17 -16.40
C ALA A 133 -3.06 6.81 -15.70
N LEU A 134 -3.10 6.63 -14.38
CA LEU A 134 -1.95 6.28 -13.55
C LEU A 134 -1.62 4.76 -13.55
N SER A 135 -2.35 3.95 -14.32
CA SER A 135 -2.16 2.49 -14.41
C SER A 135 -2.19 1.77 -13.06
N ILE A 136 -3.14 2.14 -12.18
CA ILE A 136 -3.24 1.57 -10.83
C ILE A 136 -3.72 0.11 -10.87
N ALA A 137 -2.80 -0.81 -10.60
CA ALA A 137 -3.07 -2.24 -10.64
C ALA A 137 -3.64 -2.80 -9.33
N ASN A 138 -3.46 -2.12 -8.19
CA ASN A 138 -3.84 -2.65 -6.87
C ASN A 138 -5.37 -2.75 -6.70
N ASN A 139 -5.88 -3.97 -6.52
CA ASN A 139 -7.31 -4.24 -6.34
C ASN A 139 -7.90 -3.59 -5.08
N ASP A 140 -7.13 -3.48 -4.01
CA ASP A 140 -7.59 -2.84 -2.77
C ASP A 140 -7.86 -1.35 -3.02
N TYR A 141 -7.07 -0.69 -3.87
CA TYR A 141 -7.29 0.71 -4.21
C TYR A 141 -8.50 0.92 -5.10
N ARG A 142 -8.80 -0.04 -5.98
CA ARG A 142 -10.04 -0.02 -6.78
C ARG A 142 -11.26 -0.21 -5.89
N ASN A 143 -11.17 -1.06 -4.88
CA ASN A 143 -12.23 -1.27 -3.90
C ASN A 143 -12.41 -0.02 -3.02
N LEU A 144 -11.32 0.56 -2.51
CA LEU A 144 -11.34 1.83 -1.78
C LEU A 144 -11.97 2.95 -2.60
N ARG A 145 -11.65 3.06 -3.90
CA ARG A 145 -12.29 4.05 -4.78
C ARG A 145 -13.80 3.93 -4.76
N ARG A 146 -14.33 2.71 -4.94
CA ARG A 146 -15.77 2.46 -4.98
C ARG A 146 -16.42 2.87 -3.65
N THR A 147 -15.86 2.41 -2.53
CA THR A 147 -16.46 2.68 -1.21
C THR A 147 -16.30 4.14 -0.77
N ILE A 148 -15.21 4.82 -1.15
CA ILE A 148 -14.99 6.24 -0.86
C ILE A 148 -15.87 7.13 -1.73
N ALA A 149 -16.09 6.79 -3.00
CA ALA A 149 -16.98 7.56 -3.87
C ALA A 149 -18.43 7.55 -3.34
N ASP A 150 -18.86 6.42 -2.78
CA ASP A 150 -20.20 6.24 -2.20
C ASP A 150 -20.23 6.43 -0.67
N PHE A 151 -19.24 7.14 -0.09
CA PHE A 151 -19.04 7.17 1.36
C PHE A 151 -20.27 7.66 2.17
N GLY A 152 -21.06 8.56 1.58
CA GLY A 152 -22.28 9.10 2.17
C GLY A 152 -23.39 8.05 2.38
N THR A 153 -23.43 6.99 1.57
CA THR A 153 -24.53 6.01 1.57
C THR A 153 -24.18 4.69 2.26
N ILE A 154 -22.89 4.43 2.49
CA ILE A 154 -22.43 3.18 3.13
C ILE A 154 -22.67 3.15 4.65
N SER A 155 -22.80 1.94 5.20
CA SER A 155 -23.06 1.68 6.63
C SER A 155 -21.91 2.11 7.54
N SER A 156 -22.19 2.35 8.82
CA SER A 156 -21.18 2.74 9.82
C SER A 156 -20.01 1.74 9.92
N SER A 157 -20.29 0.43 9.84
CA SER A 157 -19.26 -0.61 9.82
C SER A 157 -18.39 -0.53 8.56
N ALA A 158 -19.00 -0.38 7.39
CA ALA A 158 -18.28 -0.22 6.12
C ALA A 158 -17.42 1.05 6.09
N ARG A 159 -17.88 2.14 6.72
CA ARG A 159 -17.10 3.37 6.89
C ARG A 159 -15.83 3.12 7.70
N LYS A 160 -15.94 2.45 8.86
CA LYS A 160 -14.78 2.09 9.70
C LYS A 160 -13.75 1.26 8.93
N VAL A 161 -14.21 0.21 8.23
CA VAL A 161 -13.33 -0.63 7.42
C VAL A 161 -12.65 0.18 6.32
N THR A 162 -13.40 1.03 5.61
CA THR A 162 -12.87 1.86 4.51
C THR A 162 -11.81 2.84 5.01
N VAL A 163 -12.08 3.55 6.12
CA VAL A 163 -11.13 4.48 6.73
C VAL A 163 -9.89 3.75 7.22
N THR A 164 -10.04 2.59 7.88
CA THR A 164 -8.93 1.78 8.36
C THR A 164 -8.03 1.29 7.22
N ARG A 165 -8.62 0.77 6.14
CA ARG A 165 -7.88 0.31 4.95
C ARG A 165 -7.15 1.44 4.24
N LEU A 166 -7.79 2.61 4.13
CA LEU A 166 -7.13 3.78 3.58
C LEU A 166 -5.98 4.25 4.48
N LEU A 167 -6.16 4.29 5.79
CA LEU A 167 -5.10 4.66 6.74
C LEU A 167 -3.89 3.74 6.65
N GLN A 168 -4.12 2.44 6.52
CA GLN A 168 -3.07 1.45 6.26
C GLN A 168 -2.27 1.83 5.00
N ALA A 169 -2.96 2.09 3.88
CA ALA A 169 -2.38 2.61 2.62
C ALA A 169 -1.54 3.87 2.81
N LEU A 170 -2.07 4.84 3.52
CA LEU A 170 -1.42 6.11 3.78
C LEU A 170 -0.19 5.96 4.69
N ARG A 171 -0.26 5.13 5.74
CA ARG A 171 0.86 4.87 6.66
C ARG A 171 2.00 4.13 5.97
N ALA A 172 1.69 3.19 5.09
CA ALA A 172 2.72 2.43 4.38
C ALA A 172 3.39 3.24 3.27
N LYS A 173 2.62 4.02 2.50
CA LYS A 173 3.12 4.68 1.27
C LYS A 173 3.30 6.19 1.37
N LEU A 174 2.56 6.86 2.25
CA LEU A 174 2.56 8.33 2.40
C LEU A 174 2.92 8.74 3.83
N ARG A 175 3.75 7.96 4.51
CA ARG A 175 4.17 8.23 5.89
C ARG A 175 4.72 9.65 6.02
N GLY A 176 4.28 10.36 7.06
CA GLY A 176 4.79 11.69 7.39
C GLY A 176 4.12 12.86 6.66
N THR A 177 3.43 12.60 5.54
CA THR A 177 2.79 13.65 4.71
C THR A 177 1.68 14.38 5.44
N GLU A 178 1.38 15.60 4.97
CA GLU A 178 0.29 16.40 5.53
C GLU A 178 -1.08 15.72 5.40
N ILE A 179 -1.31 15.00 4.28
CA ILE A 179 -2.53 14.22 4.06
C ILE A 179 -2.65 13.09 5.08
N THR A 180 -1.60 12.27 5.25
CA THR A 180 -1.64 11.15 6.20
C THR A 180 -1.92 11.63 7.62
N LYS A 181 -1.20 12.68 8.06
CA LYS A 181 -1.43 13.30 9.38
C LYS A 181 -2.87 13.76 9.55
N LYS A 182 -3.47 14.35 8.50
CA LYS A 182 -4.87 14.82 8.58
C LYS A 182 -5.87 13.68 8.67
N VAL A 183 -5.67 12.61 7.90
CA VAL A 183 -6.54 11.43 7.95
C VAL A 183 -6.42 10.72 9.31
N GLU A 184 -5.22 10.65 9.88
CA GLU A 184 -4.99 10.11 11.23
C GLU A 184 -5.71 10.93 12.31
N GLU A 185 -5.50 12.25 12.33
CA GLU A 185 -6.17 13.17 13.26
C GLU A 185 -7.70 13.03 13.17
N PHE A 186 -8.22 12.96 11.95
CA PHE A 186 -9.64 12.80 11.68
C PHE A 186 -10.18 11.45 12.18
N SER A 187 -9.48 10.35 11.87
CA SER A 187 -9.92 9.00 12.22
C SER A 187 -9.94 8.77 13.72
N GLN A 188 -8.95 9.29 14.45
CA GLN A 188 -8.90 9.25 15.91
C GLN A 188 -10.08 9.99 16.54
N LYS A 189 -10.38 11.20 16.07
CA LYS A 189 -11.51 12.01 16.57
C LYS A 189 -12.86 11.35 16.35
N GLN A 190 -13.02 10.62 15.25
CA GLN A 190 -14.28 9.98 14.88
C GLN A 190 -14.37 8.49 15.27
N LYS A 191 -13.33 7.94 15.91
CA LYS A 191 -13.24 6.51 16.29
C LYS A 191 -13.49 5.57 15.11
N PHE A 192 -12.93 5.90 13.95
CA PHE A 192 -13.08 5.10 12.73
C PHE A 192 -12.02 3.99 12.60
N GLU A 193 -10.94 4.02 13.40
CA GLU A 193 -9.95 2.94 13.42
C GLU A 193 -10.53 1.69 14.11
N LEU A 194 -10.37 0.55 13.45
CA LEU A 194 -10.64 -0.76 14.04
C LEU A 194 -9.34 -1.28 14.66
N ASP A 195 -9.37 -1.54 15.96
CA ASP A 195 -8.24 -2.13 16.69
C ASP A 195 -7.98 -3.57 16.22
N GLY A 196 -6.69 -3.94 16.09
CA GLY A 196 -6.28 -5.32 15.78
C GLY A 196 -6.50 -5.79 14.33
N VAL A 197 -6.83 -4.89 13.40
CA VAL A 197 -7.00 -5.26 11.98
C VAL A 197 -5.65 -5.44 11.28
N ILE A 198 -5.48 -6.61 10.64
CA ILE A 198 -4.30 -6.93 9.81
C ILE A 198 -4.15 -5.89 8.69
N ASP A 199 -2.95 -5.31 8.59
CA ASP A 199 -2.60 -4.29 7.61
C ASP A 199 -2.70 -4.80 6.15
N ALA A 200 -3.52 -4.15 5.32
CA ALA A 200 -3.71 -4.52 3.91
C ALA A 200 -2.49 -4.20 3.04
N GLU A 201 -1.71 -3.17 3.40
CA GLU A 201 -0.50 -2.75 2.68
C GLU A 201 0.69 -3.61 3.00
N THR A 202 0.64 -4.22 4.18
CA THR A 202 1.39 -5.43 4.44
C THR A 202 0.74 -6.50 3.56
N LYS A 203 1.02 -6.47 2.26
CA LYS A 203 0.60 -7.54 1.35
C LYS A 203 0.87 -8.85 2.10
N PRO A 204 -0.08 -9.79 2.19
CA PRO A 204 0.27 -11.16 2.55
C PRO A 204 0.98 -11.79 1.35
N THR A 205 2.05 -11.18 0.85
CA THR A 205 3.00 -11.81 -0.04
C THR A 205 4.29 -12.00 0.72
N ALA A 206 4.50 -13.27 1.05
CA ALA A 206 5.77 -13.90 1.37
C ALA A 206 6.53 -13.32 2.58
N THR A 207 6.69 -14.13 3.62
CA THR A 207 7.60 -13.97 4.77
C THR A 207 7.13 -13.19 5.99
N GLY A 208 5.83 -12.92 6.16
CA GLY A 208 5.28 -12.57 7.47
C GLY A 208 4.98 -13.82 8.31
N MET A 209 5.99 -14.57 8.74
CA MET A 209 5.77 -15.61 9.76
C MET A 209 5.74 -14.90 11.12
N SER A 210 4.74 -15.19 11.96
CA SER A 210 4.87 -14.83 13.38
C SER A 210 6.14 -15.48 13.95
N ALA A 211 6.73 -14.89 14.99
CA ALA A 211 7.91 -15.46 15.64
C ALA A 211 7.69 -16.95 16.00
N ASP A 212 6.48 -17.29 16.43
CA ASP A 212 6.07 -18.65 16.76
C ASP A 212 6.00 -19.56 15.52
N GLN A 213 5.45 -19.08 14.40
CA GLN A 213 5.44 -19.85 13.16
C GLN A 213 6.85 -20.08 12.62
N LEU A 214 7.73 -19.08 12.75
CA LEU A 214 9.13 -19.20 12.33
C LEU A 214 9.85 -20.28 13.15
N ASN A 215 9.63 -20.31 14.46
CA ASN A 215 10.18 -21.31 15.35
C ASN A 215 9.62 -22.71 15.05
N ALA A 216 8.31 -22.82 14.81
CA ALA A 216 7.66 -24.09 14.46
C ALA A 216 8.21 -24.67 13.15
N TYR A 217 8.31 -23.88 12.07
CA TYR A 217 8.91 -24.36 10.82
C TYR A 217 10.41 -24.64 10.97
N ARG A 218 11.15 -23.88 11.79
CA ARG A 218 12.56 -24.17 12.08
C ARG A 218 12.72 -25.57 12.68
N MET A 219 11.83 -25.97 13.58
CA MET A 219 11.83 -27.30 14.18
C MET A 219 11.50 -28.42 13.17
N LEU A 220 10.69 -28.12 12.16
CA LEU A 220 10.22 -29.10 11.18
C LEU A 220 11.13 -29.28 9.96
N VAL A 221 11.72 -28.21 9.42
CA VAL A 221 12.53 -28.26 8.18
C VAL A 221 13.99 -27.84 8.36
N GLY A 222 14.37 -27.42 9.57
CA GLY A 222 15.69 -26.85 9.86
C GLY A 222 15.80 -25.36 9.48
N PRO A 223 16.85 -24.66 9.97
CA PRO A 223 17.01 -23.21 9.81
C PRO A 223 17.18 -22.76 8.35
N GLU A 224 17.78 -23.60 7.51
CA GLU A 224 18.07 -23.30 6.11
C GLU A 224 16.82 -23.28 5.21
N ASN A 225 15.81 -24.08 5.56
CA ASN A 225 14.68 -24.35 4.67
C ASN A 225 13.40 -23.58 5.02
N ILE A 226 13.38 -22.84 6.14
CA ILE A 226 12.19 -22.18 6.70
C ILE A 226 11.42 -21.38 5.64
N ARG A 227 12.13 -20.50 4.92
CA ARG A 227 11.52 -19.59 3.95
C ARG A 227 10.94 -20.34 2.75
N ARG A 228 11.69 -21.32 2.22
CA ARG A 228 11.28 -22.11 1.05
C ARG A 228 10.11 -23.04 1.39
N ALA A 229 10.09 -23.62 2.58
CA ALA A 229 9.01 -24.48 3.03
C ALA A 229 7.69 -23.71 3.12
N LYS A 230 7.71 -22.47 3.64
CA LYS A 230 6.51 -21.63 3.67
C LYS A 230 6.02 -21.27 2.26
N ILE A 231 6.94 -20.97 1.34
CA ILE A 231 6.60 -20.70 -0.06
C ILE A 231 5.95 -21.94 -0.71
N ALA A 232 6.44 -23.16 -0.42
CA ALA A 232 5.82 -24.40 -0.90
C ALA A 232 4.35 -24.52 -0.48
N VAL A 233 4.05 -24.28 0.80
CA VAL A 233 2.68 -24.36 1.33
C VAL A 233 1.76 -23.35 0.64
N GLU A 234 2.23 -22.14 0.40
CA GLU A 234 1.42 -21.10 -0.24
C GLU A 234 1.19 -21.39 -1.74
N LEU A 235 2.22 -21.87 -2.45
CA LEU A 235 2.06 -22.32 -3.84
C LEU A 235 1.06 -23.48 -3.94
N ALA A 236 1.15 -24.46 -3.02
CA ALA A 236 0.23 -25.59 -2.94
C ALA A 236 -1.21 -25.14 -2.65
N LYS A 237 -1.42 -24.24 -1.68
CA LYS A 237 -2.75 -23.67 -1.38
C LYS A 237 -3.36 -22.93 -2.57
N GLN A 238 -2.52 -22.34 -3.41
CA GLN A 238 -2.93 -21.65 -4.64
C GLN A 238 -3.13 -22.59 -5.84
N GLY A 239 -2.95 -23.91 -5.65
CA GLY A 239 -3.05 -24.90 -6.73
C GLY A 239 -1.94 -24.78 -7.78
N LYS A 240 -0.82 -24.12 -7.44
CA LYS A 240 0.31 -23.91 -8.35
C LYS A 240 1.35 -25.02 -8.20
N GLY A 241 2.03 -25.35 -9.29
CA GLY A 241 3.18 -26.25 -9.27
C GLY A 241 4.30 -25.71 -8.38
N ILE A 242 4.93 -26.59 -7.60
CA ILE A 242 6.03 -26.25 -6.69
C ILE A 242 7.36 -26.49 -7.42
N PRO A 243 8.21 -25.46 -7.62
CA PRO A 243 9.52 -25.65 -8.24
C PRO A 243 10.42 -26.60 -7.43
N ALA A 244 11.26 -27.39 -8.09
CA ALA A 244 12.09 -28.41 -7.43
C ALA A 244 12.95 -27.89 -6.24
N PRO A 245 13.60 -26.71 -6.30
CA PRO A 245 14.35 -26.16 -5.16
C PRO A 245 13.48 -25.74 -3.97
N VAL A 246 12.17 -25.56 -4.19
CA VAL A 246 11.18 -25.23 -3.16
C VAL A 246 10.56 -26.51 -2.62
N ALA A 247 10.29 -27.50 -3.47
CA ALA A 247 9.80 -28.82 -3.06
C ALA A 247 10.82 -29.54 -2.15
N SER A 248 12.12 -29.45 -2.47
CA SER A 248 13.18 -30.07 -1.66
C SER A 248 13.25 -29.55 -0.23
N SER A 249 12.80 -28.32 0.02
CA SER A 249 12.76 -27.74 1.37
C SER A 249 11.78 -28.43 2.32
N TYR A 250 10.83 -29.20 1.77
CA TYR A 250 9.84 -29.98 2.52
C TYR A 250 10.27 -31.44 2.75
N LEU A 251 11.42 -31.86 2.20
CA LEU A 251 11.91 -33.23 2.32
C LEU A 251 12.02 -33.71 3.78
N PRO A 252 12.45 -32.90 4.76
CA PRO A 252 12.47 -33.33 6.17
C PRO A 252 11.06 -33.67 6.71
N ILE A 253 10.05 -32.89 6.34
CA ILE A 253 8.65 -33.15 6.72
C ILE A 253 8.15 -34.41 6.03
N MET A 254 8.43 -34.58 4.74
CA MET A 254 8.02 -35.78 4.00
C MET A 254 8.60 -37.05 4.62
N LYS A 255 9.89 -37.03 4.99
CA LYS A 255 10.55 -38.13 5.70
C LYS A 255 9.91 -38.40 7.06
N MET A 256 9.65 -37.35 7.85
CA MET A 256 8.98 -37.50 9.15
C MET A 256 7.60 -38.17 9.02
N ILE A 257 6.82 -37.80 7.99
CA ILE A 257 5.52 -38.42 7.72
C ILE A 257 5.68 -39.88 7.24
N ASP A 258 6.67 -40.15 6.41
CA ASP A 258 7.00 -41.50 5.94
C ASP A 258 7.41 -42.41 7.11
N ASP A 259 8.27 -41.94 8.02
CA ASP A 259 8.67 -42.65 9.24
C ASP A 259 7.46 -42.94 10.16
N ILE A 260 6.53 -42.00 10.30
CA ILE A 260 5.28 -42.18 11.07
C ILE A 260 4.40 -43.24 10.41
N ALA A 261 4.30 -43.26 9.08
CA ALA A 261 3.53 -44.25 8.35
C ALA A 261 4.15 -45.66 8.50
N ASN A 262 5.48 -45.74 8.41
CA ASN A 262 6.25 -46.98 8.59
C ASN A 262 6.21 -47.50 10.03
N GLY A 263 6.07 -46.60 11.02
CA GLY A 263 5.94 -46.95 12.44
C GLY A 263 4.61 -47.65 12.79
N GLY A 264 3.63 -47.65 11.88
CA GLY A 264 2.38 -48.37 12.03
C GLY A 264 1.19 -47.54 12.51
N PHE A 265 0.02 -48.18 12.52
CA PHE A 265 -1.29 -47.53 12.60
C PHE A 265 -1.51 -46.63 13.82
N THR A 266 -0.93 -46.99 14.96
CA THR A 266 -1.04 -46.23 16.22
C THR A 266 -0.47 -44.82 16.09
N TYR A 267 0.70 -44.66 15.45
CA TYR A 267 1.33 -43.35 15.25
C TYR A 267 0.58 -42.49 14.25
N VAL A 268 0.04 -43.11 13.19
CA VAL A 268 -0.83 -42.42 12.21
C VAL A 268 -2.09 -41.90 12.89
N ARG A 269 -2.74 -42.69 13.75
CA ARG A 269 -3.91 -42.26 14.52
C ARG A 269 -3.59 -41.10 15.48
N LEU A 270 -2.43 -41.16 16.14
CA LEU A 270 -1.96 -40.07 16.99
C LEU A 270 -1.75 -38.78 16.18
N LEU A 271 -1.07 -38.85 15.04
CA LEU A 271 -0.86 -37.71 14.14
C LEU A 271 -2.19 -37.10 13.68
N GLN A 272 -3.16 -37.93 13.26
CA GLN A 272 -4.50 -37.46 12.88
C GLN A 272 -5.20 -36.73 14.03
N SER A 273 -5.05 -37.23 15.27
CA SER A 273 -5.64 -36.59 16.45
C SER A 273 -5.01 -35.23 16.77
N ILE A 274 -3.68 -35.11 16.63
CA ILE A 274 -2.95 -33.85 16.82
C ILE A 274 -3.40 -32.84 15.77
N HIS A 275 -3.48 -33.25 14.50
CA HIS A 275 -3.96 -32.40 13.41
C HIS A 275 -5.39 -31.90 13.63
N ALA A 276 -6.28 -32.79 14.09
CA ALA A 276 -7.67 -32.42 14.40
C ALA A 276 -7.77 -31.40 15.54
N ARG A 277 -6.91 -31.50 16.56
CA ARG A 277 -6.84 -30.54 17.67
C ARG A 277 -6.25 -29.19 17.23
N ALA A 278 -5.22 -29.21 16.37
CA ALA A 278 -4.56 -28.00 15.88
C ALA A 278 -5.43 -27.14 14.93
N LYS A 279 -6.56 -27.66 14.46
CA LYS A 279 -7.52 -26.94 13.62
C LYS A 279 -8.58 -26.15 14.41
N LYS A 280 -8.74 -26.41 15.71
CA LYS A 280 -9.69 -25.70 16.59
C LYS A 280 -9.07 -24.40 17.08
#